data_AF-A0A0S2HY69-F1
#
_entry.id   AF-A0A0S2HY69-F1
#
_cell.length_a   1.000
_cell.length_b   1.000
_cell.length_c   1.000
_cell.angle_alpha   90.00
_cell.angle_beta   90.00
_cell.angle_gamma   90.00
#
_symmetry.space_group_name_H-M   'P 1'
#
loop_
_entity.id
_entity.type
_entity.pdbx_description
1 polymer ?
#
loop_
_entity_poly.entity_id
_entity_poly.type
_entity_poly.pdbx_seq_one_letter_code
_entity_poly.pdbx_strand_id
1 'polypeptide(L)' 'MVDVHDRKTRSYNMSRIIGKNTKPEILVRKFIHAHGYRYRLYDRT' A
#
# COMPACT_ATOMS: atom_id res chain seq x y z
N MET A 1 14.63 -19.46 6.28
CA MET A 1 13.60 -18.71 7.03
C MET A 1 12.28 -19.45 6.83
N VAL A 2 11.54 -19.73 7.91
CA VAL A 2 10.26 -20.47 7.87
C VAL A 2 9.09 -19.48 7.91
N ASP A 3 8.02 -19.79 7.19
CA ASP A 3 6.77 -19.02 7.28
C ASP A 3 6.21 -19.15 8.70
N VAL A 4 5.97 -18.02 9.36
CA VAL A 4 5.43 -18.00 10.72
C VAL A 4 3.92 -18.36 10.71
N HIS A 5 3.27 -18.30 9.55
CA HIS A 5 1.82 -18.46 9.43
C HIS A 5 1.46 -19.77 8.72
N ASP A 6 0.33 -20.35 9.14
CA ASP A 6 -0.30 -21.44 8.41
C ASP A 6 -0.71 -21.00 6.98
N ARG A 7 -0.76 -21.95 6.05
CA ARG A 7 -1.10 -21.71 4.64
C ARG A 7 -2.41 -20.95 4.48
N LYS A 8 -3.43 -21.24 5.30
CA LYS A 8 -4.73 -20.55 5.25
C LYS A 8 -4.61 -19.10 5.69
N THR A 9 -3.88 -18.85 6.78
CA THR A 9 -3.63 -17.50 7.30
C THR A 9 -2.82 -16.67 6.31
N ARG A 10 -1.81 -17.27 5.67
CA ARG A 10 -1.06 -16.60 4.60
C ARG A 10 -1.95 -16.26 3.42
N SER A 11 -2.78 -17.20 2.96
CA SER A 11 -3.69 -16.95 1.84
C SER A 11 -4.68 -15.83 2.14
N TYR A 12 -5.20 -15.77 3.37
CA TYR A 12 -6.03 -14.67 3.84
C TYR A 12 -5.26 -13.34 3.89
N ASN A 13 -4.06 -13.32 4.45
CA ASN A 13 -3.25 -12.09 4.51
C ASN A 13 -2.91 -11.58 3.12
N MET A 14 -2.49 -12.46 2.21
CA MET A 14 -2.18 -12.11 0.83
C MET A 14 -3.41 -11.59 0.07
N SER A 15 -4.61 -12.13 0.30
CA SER A 15 -5.84 -11.64 -0.36
C SER A 15 -6.26 -10.25 0.10
N ARG A 16 -5.77 -9.79 1.25
CA ARG A 16 -6.03 -8.45 1.80
C ARG A 16 -5.05 -7.40 1.28
N ILE A 17 -3.96 -7.80 0.63
CA ILE A 17 -2.99 -6.88 0.03
C ILE A 17 -3.58 -6.36 -1.28
N ILE A 18 -3.96 -5.08 -1.28
CA ILE A 18 -4.48 -4.37 -2.46
C ILE A 18 -3.36 -3.64 -3.19
N GLY A 19 -3.44 -3.54 -4.52
CA GLY A 19 -2.39 -2.91 -5.34
C GLY A 19 -2.41 -1.38 -5.37
N LYS A 20 -3.34 -0.73 -4.67
CA LYS A 20 -3.62 0.71 -4.73
C LYS A 20 -4.16 1.22 -3.40
N ASN A 21 -3.90 2.48 -3.08
CA ASN A 21 -4.36 3.13 -1.84
C ASN A 21 -3.92 2.38 -0.57
N THR A 22 -2.73 1.79 -0.62
CA THR A 22 -2.15 1.15 0.56
C THR A 22 -1.83 2.19 1.64
N LYS A 23 -1.71 1.74 2.90
CA LYS A 23 -1.32 2.62 4.01
C LYS A 23 -0.07 3.48 3.72
N PRO A 24 1.05 2.94 3.19
CA PRO A 24 2.22 3.74 2.85
C PRO A 24 1.93 4.77 1.75
N GLU A 25 1.15 4.44 0.73
CA GLU A 25 0.76 5.42 -0.30
C GLU A 25 -0.02 6.59 0.30
N ILE A 26 -0.98 6.32 1.20
CA ILE A 26 -1.77 7.37 1.86
C ILE A 26 -0.88 8.26 2.73
N LEU A 27 0.09 7.67 3.43
CA LEU A 27 1.03 8.42 4.26
C LEU A 27 1.87 9.40 3.41
N VAL A 28 2.42 8.93 2.29
CA VAL A 28 3.19 9.76 1.37
C VAL A 28 2.33 10.86 0.75
N ARG A 29 1.09 10.55 0.36
CA ARG A 29 0.15 11.55 -0.18
C ARG A 29 -0.15 12.66 0.82
N LYS A 30 -0.39 12.30 2.08
CA LYS A 30 -0.61 13.28 3.16
C LYS A 30 0.63 14.13 3.39
N PHE A 31 1.80 13.52 3.41
CA PHE A 31 3.08 14.23 3.54
C PHE A 31 3.28 15.24 2.41
N ILE A 32 3.18 14.82 1.16
CA ILE A 32 3.38 15.66 -0.03
C ILE A 32 2.35 16.82 -0.04
N HIS A 33 1.08 16.52 0.25
CA HIS A 33 0.03 17.53 0.33
C HIS A 33 0.29 18.56 1.43
N ALA A 34 0.75 18.13 2.61
CA ALA A 34 1.07 19.02 3.73
C ALA A 34 2.23 19.99 3.39
N HIS A 35 3.12 19.61 2.47
CA HIS A 35 4.23 20.45 2.02
C HIS A 35 3.88 21.30 0.78
N GLY A 36 2.61 21.33 0.36
CA GLY A 36 2.14 22.17 -0.76
C GLY A 36 2.47 21.63 -2.16
N TYR A 37 2.97 20.40 -2.27
CA TYR A 37 3.27 19.79 -3.55
C TYR A 37 2.01 19.20 -4.20
N ARG A 38 1.87 19.42 -5.51
CA ARG A 38 0.83 18.78 -6.33
C ARG A 38 1.34 17.42 -6.80
N TYR A 39 0.49 16.40 -6.70
CA TYR A 39 0.80 15.07 -7.20
C TYR A 39 -0.37 14.51 -8.02
N ARG A 40 -0.07 13.55 -8.90
CA ARG A 40 -1.05 12.80 -9.66
C ARG A 40 -1.06 11.35 -9.20
N LEU A 41 -2.19 10.69 -9.37
CA LEU A 41 -2.38 9.31 -8.94
C LEU A 41 -2.40 8.38 -10.14
N TYR A 42 -1.56 7.34 -10.10
CA TYR A 42 -1.49 6.30 -11.14
C TYR A 42 -1.29 6.88 -12.55
N ASP A 43 -0.45 7.91 -12.64
CA ASP A 43 -0.08 8.53 -13.91
C ASP A 43 0.55 7.47 -14.82
N ARG A 44 0.07 7.41 -16.08
CA ARG A 44 0.51 6.45 -17.11
C ARG A 44 1.18 7.14 -18.30
N THR A 45 1.40 8.45 -18.18
CA THR A 45 1.95 9.30 -19.22
C THR A 45 3.43 9.03 -19.42
#